data_AF-A0A117Q278-F1
#
_entry.id   AF-A0A117Q278-F1
#
_cell.length_a   1.000
_cell.length_b   1.000
_cell.length_c   1.000
_cell.angle_alpha   90.00
_cell.angle_beta   90.00
_cell.angle_gamma   90.00
#
_symmetry.space_group_name_H-M   'P 1'
#
loop_
_entity.id
_entity.type
_entity.pdbx_description
1 polymer ?
#
loop_
_entity_poly.entity_id
_entity_poly.type
_entity_poly.pdbx_seq_one_letter_code
_entity_poly.pdbx_strand_id
1 'polypeptide(L)'
;MGIPQEDRLDYMCRQDMNAIENAVSEIRTAMKNVDKMMPKAWIGKNADNWRTDHEGRMRQLKTLFDSFQAEENRLVEKARQDQAKMDRKAHKGD
;
A
#
# COMPACT_ATOMS: atom_id res chain seq x y z
N MET A 1 23.93 -2.71 14.44
CA MET A 1 23.78 -1.29 14.84
C MET A 1 22.30 -1.01 14.98
N GLY A 2 21.86 -0.58 16.16
CA GLY A 2 20.44 -0.33 16.45
C GLY A 2 19.97 0.99 15.84
N ILE A 3 18.69 1.05 15.49
CA ILE A 3 18.05 2.27 14.97
C ILE A 3 18.09 3.33 16.08
N PRO A 4 18.58 4.56 15.80
CA PRO A 4 18.51 5.66 16.74
C PRO A 4 17.08 5.86 17.25
N GLN A 5 16.92 6.16 18.55
CA GLN A 5 15.59 6.30 19.16
C GLN A 5 14.74 7.38 18.46
N GLU A 6 15.40 8.41 17.94
CA GLU A 6 14.87 9.54 17.18
C GLU A 6 14.24 9.14 15.83
N ASP A 7 14.60 7.98 15.26
CA ASP A 7 14.09 7.53 13.96
C ASP A 7 13.18 6.29 14.07
N ARG A 8 12.93 5.81 15.29
CA ARG A 8 12.28 4.51 15.50
C ARG A 8 10.84 4.46 14.96
N LEU A 9 10.07 5.53 15.14
CA LEU A 9 8.68 5.58 14.66
C LEU A 9 8.60 5.72 13.13
N ASP A 10 9.48 6.52 12.52
CA ASP A 10 9.61 6.64 11.05
C ASP A 10 10.00 5.29 10.44
N TYR A 11 11.00 4.61 11.02
CA TYR A 11 11.44 3.29 10.58
C TYR A 11 10.35 2.23 10.66
N MET A 12 9.63 2.14 11.79
CA MET A 12 8.54 1.17 11.95
C MET A 12 7.40 1.44 10.96
N CYS A 13 7.05 2.71 10.75
CA CYS A 13 6.03 3.10 9.78
C CYS A 13 6.43 2.69 8.36
N ARG A 14 7.69 2.94 7.94
CA ARG A 14 8.20 2.49 6.63
C ARG A 14 8.21 0.97 6.50
N GLN A 15 8.52 0.24 7.57
CA GLN A 15 8.51 -1.22 7.54
C GLN A 15 7.09 -1.77 7.31
N ASP A 16 6.09 -1.24 8.01
CA ASP A 16 4.70 -1.63 7.84
C ASP A 16 4.19 -1.27 6.44
N MET A 17 4.58 -0.10 5.91
CA MET A 17 4.23 0.31 4.55
C MET A 17 4.87 -0.57 3.48
N ASN A 18 6.13 -0.98 3.64
CA ASN A 18 6.77 -1.97 2.77
C ASN A 18 6.02 -3.32 2.77
N ALA A 19 5.46 -3.74 3.91
CA ALA A 19 4.66 -4.95 3.97
C ALA A 19 3.35 -4.82 3.17
N ILE A 20 2.71 -3.64 3.22
CA ILE A 20 1.53 -3.32 2.40
C ILE A 20 1.90 -3.31 0.91
N GLU A 21 3.01 -2.67 0.52
CA GLU A 21 3.47 -2.65 -0.87
C GLU A 21 3.73 -4.05 -1.44
N ASN A 22 4.33 -4.94 -0.64
CA ASN A 22 4.53 -6.34 -1.01
C ASN A 22 3.19 -7.06 -1.25
N ALA A 23 2.22 -6.92 -0.34
CA ALA A 23 0.89 -7.51 -0.52
C ALA A 23 0.17 -6.96 -1.77
N VAL A 24 0.30 -5.67 -2.05
CA VAL A 24 -0.22 -5.06 -3.29
C VAL A 24 0.43 -5.67 -4.54
N SER A 25 1.75 -5.89 -4.51
CA SER A 25 2.49 -6.52 -5.60
C SER A 25 2.03 -7.96 -5.86
N GLU A 26 1.78 -8.74 -4.81
CA GLU A 26 1.24 -10.10 -4.90
C GLU A 26 -0.16 -10.10 -5.53
N ILE A 27 -1.05 -9.20 -5.11
CA ILE A 27 -2.40 -9.08 -5.69
C ILE A 27 -2.31 -8.71 -7.18
N ARG A 28 -1.46 -7.75 -7.56
CA ARG A 28 -1.24 -7.37 -8.96
C ARG A 28 -0.72 -8.55 -9.80
N THR A 29 0.10 -9.39 -9.22
CA THR A 29 0.61 -10.60 -9.88
C THR A 29 -0.49 -11.64 -10.06
N ALA A 30 -1.30 -11.88 -9.03
CA ALA A 30 -2.45 -12.78 -9.11
C ALA A 30 -3.45 -12.34 -10.20
N MET A 31 -3.74 -11.04 -10.29
CA MET A 31 -4.61 -10.48 -11.33
C MET A 31 -4.06 -10.76 -12.75
N LYS A 32 -2.77 -10.52 -12.99
CA LYS A 32 -2.14 -10.83 -14.29
C LYS A 32 -2.22 -12.33 -14.63
N ASN A 33 -2.20 -13.20 -13.64
CA ASN A 33 -2.35 -14.63 -13.87
C ASN A 33 -3.77 -15.00 -14.27
N VAL A 34 -4.79 -14.37 -13.69
CA VAL A 34 -6.19 -14.51 -14.13
C VAL A 34 -6.32 -14.11 -15.59
N ASP A 35 -5.76 -12.96 -15.99
CA ASP A 35 -5.79 -12.50 -17.38
C ASP A 35 -5.12 -13.50 -18.34
N LYS A 36 -4.03 -14.16 -17.92
CA LYS A 36 -3.34 -15.18 -18.72
C LYS A 36 -4.11 -16.49 -18.83
N MET A 37 -4.90 -16.83 -17.82
CA MET A 37 -5.72 -18.05 -17.81
C MET A 37 -6.93 -17.95 -18.74
N MET A 38 -7.28 -16.73 -19.17
CA MET A 38 -8.40 -16.50 -20.06
C MET A 38 -8.11 -17.07 -21.45
N PRO A 39 -8.86 -18.10 -21.90
CA PRO A 39 -8.65 -18.65 -23.23
C PRO A 39 -9.02 -17.59 -24.27
N LYS A 40 -8.16 -17.41 -25.29
CA LYS A 40 -8.42 -16.50 -26.42
C LYS A 40 -9.71 -16.81 -27.18
N ALA A 41 -10.24 -18.02 -27.00
CA ALA A 41 -11.48 -18.50 -27.62
C ALA A 41 -12.74 -18.20 -26.80
N TRP A 42 -12.64 -17.65 -25.58
CA TRP A 42 -13.83 -17.23 -24.84
C TRP A 42 -14.34 -15.90 -25.40
N ILE A 43 -15.36 -16.00 -26.25
CA ILE A 43 -15.93 -14.89 -27.02
C ILE A 43 -17.45 -14.82 -26.86
N GLY A 44 -18.01 -13.64 -27.09
CA GLY A 44 -19.45 -13.36 -27.01
C GLY A 44 -19.86 -12.64 -25.73
N LYS A 45 -21.15 -12.30 -25.63
CA LYS A 45 -21.70 -11.39 -24.62
C LYS A 45 -21.32 -11.73 -23.18
N ASN A 46 -21.27 -13.01 -22.81
CA ASN A 46 -20.89 -13.42 -21.46
C ASN A 46 -19.40 -13.17 -21.16
N ALA A 47 -18.53 -13.36 -22.16
CA ALA A 47 -17.11 -13.06 -22.04
C ALA A 47 -16.89 -11.53 -21.92
N ASP A 48 -17.62 -10.74 -22.71
CA ASP A 48 -17.54 -9.28 -22.67
C ASP A 48 -18.03 -8.71 -21.33
N ASN A 49 -19.15 -9.24 -20.81
CA ASN A 49 -19.67 -8.88 -19.49
C ASN A 49 -18.66 -9.21 -18.39
N TRP A 50 -18.11 -10.43 -18.40
CA TRP A 50 -17.10 -10.82 -17.43
C TRP A 50 -15.85 -9.93 -17.51
N ARG A 51 -15.37 -9.62 -18.72
CA ARG A 51 -14.21 -8.74 -18.92
C ARG A 51 -14.48 -7.34 -18.36
N THR A 52 -15.66 -6.81 -18.63
CA THR A 52 -16.10 -5.50 -18.10
C THR A 52 -16.13 -5.49 -16.57
N ASP A 53 -16.71 -6.52 -15.96
CA ASP A 53 -16.76 -6.66 -14.50
C ASP A 53 -15.36 -6.82 -13.89
N HIS A 54 -14.51 -7.63 -14.53
CA HIS A 54 -13.12 -7.85 -14.12
C HIS A 54 -12.33 -6.54 -14.17
N GLU A 55 -12.38 -5.81 -15.28
CA GLU A 55 -11.73 -4.51 -15.44
C GLU A 55 -12.26 -3.47 -14.44
N GLY A 56 -13.57 -3.47 -14.18
CA GLY A 56 -14.19 -2.61 -13.17
C GLY A 56 -13.65 -2.86 -11.77
N ARG A 57 -13.60 -4.12 -11.34
CA ARG A 57 -13.02 -4.53 -10.04
C ARG A 57 -11.53 -4.21 -9.96
N MET A 58 -10.80 -4.45 -11.05
CA MET A 58 -9.38 -4.13 -11.17
C MET A 58 -9.12 -2.64 -11.01
N ARG A 59 -9.97 -1.78 -11.60
CA ARG A 59 -9.88 -0.33 -11.43
C ARG A 59 -10.13 0.10 -9.99
N GLN A 60 -11.11 -0.48 -9.31
CA GLN A 60 -11.38 -0.19 -7.89
C GLN A 60 -10.20 -0.58 -6.99
N LEU A 61 -9.61 -1.76 -7.21
CA LEU A 61 -8.41 -2.18 -6.48
C LEU A 61 -7.22 -1.27 -6.75
N LYS A 62 -7.02 -0.84 -8.01
CA LYS A 62 -5.97 0.13 -8.34
C LYS A 62 -6.17 1.44 -7.57
N THR A 63 -7.38 1.99 -7.55
CA THR A 63 -7.69 3.21 -6.78
C THR A 63 -7.43 3.03 -5.28
N LEU A 64 -7.75 1.86 -4.72
CA LEU A 64 -7.43 1.55 -3.33
C LEU A 64 -5.92 1.52 -3.09
N PHE A 65 -5.16 0.88 -3.97
CA PHE A 65 -3.70 0.80 -3.82
C PHE A 65 -3.03 2.16 -3.96
N ASP A 66 -3.52 3.00 -4.87
CA ASP A 66 -3.00 4.36 -5.06
C ASP A 66 -3.25 5.24 -3.82
N SER A 67 -4.26 4.93 -2.99
CA SER A 67 -4.51 5.67 -1.74
C SER A 67 -3.50 5.34 -0.64
N PHE A 68 -2.88 4.16 -0.67
CA PHE A 68 -1.91 3.75 0.36
C PHE A 68 -0.64 4.60 0.35
N GLN A 69 -0.15 5.01 -0.83
CA GLN A 69 1.01 5.89 -0.91
C GLN A 69 0.72 7.30 -0.34
N ALA A 70 -0.50 7.80 -0.57
CA ALA A 70 -0.92 9.08 0.00
C ALA A 70 -1.04 8.98 1.53
N GLU A 71 -1.59 7.89 2.05
CA GLU A 71 -1.71 7.69 3.49
C GLU A 71 -0.34 7.40 4.15
N GLU A 72 0.57 6.70 3.47
CA GLU A 72 1.96 6.51 3.93
C GLU A 72 2.64 7.84 4.22
N ASN A 73 2.65 8.75 3.24
CA ASN A 73 3.30 10.05 3.40
C ASN A 73 2.70 10.82 4.58
N ARG A 74 1.38 10.70 4.79
CA ARG A 74 0.68 11.31 5.92
C ARG A 74 1.06 10.69 7.25
N LEU A 75 1.15 9.36 7.32
CA LEU A 75 1.49 8.62 8.54
C LEU A 75 2.96 8.80 8.92
N VAL A 76 3.87 8.79 7.95
CA VAL A 76 5.30 9.06 8.15
C VAL A 76 5.51 10.48 8.69
N GLU A 77 4.87 11.49 8.09
CA GLU A 77 4.96 12.86 8.58
C GLU A 77 4.38 13.02 9.98
N LYS A 78 3.25 12.36 10.26
CA LYS A 78 2.67 12.34 11.61
C LYS A 78 3.62 11.68 12.63
N ALA A 79 4.24 10.55 12.27
CA ALA A 79 5.21 9.86 13.12
C ALA A 79 6.42 10.75 13.46
N ARG A 80 6.94 11.50 12.47
CA ARG A 80 8.02 12.49 12.67
C ARG A 80 7.61 13.60 13.62
N GLN A 81 6.42 14.15 13.46
CA GLN A 81 5.91 15.21 14.33
C GLN A 81 5.69 14.73 15.76
N ASP A 82 5.18 13.52 15.94
CA ASP A 82 4.93 12.95 17.26
C ASP A 82 6.24 12.61 17.97
N GLN A 83 7.25 12.11 17.25
CA GLN A 83 8.61 11.94 17.77
C GLN A 83 9.22 13.28 18.22
N ALA A 84 9.19 14.31 17.37
CA ALA A 84 9.70 15.64 17.72
C ALA A 84 9.00 16.26 18.95
N LYS A 85 7.71 15.95 19.19
CA LYS A 85 7.01 16.36 20.42
C LYS A 85 7.51 15.61 21.65
N MET A 86 7.77 14.30 21.53
CA MET A 86 8.31 13.50 22.63
C MET A 86 9.71 13.99 23.02
N ASP A 87 10.58 14.24 22.05
CA ASP A 87 11.95 14.71 22.29
C ASP A 87 11.95 16.09 22.97
N ARG A 88 11.09 17.01 22.51
CA ARG A 88 10.91 18.33 23.15
C ARG A 88 10.40 18.23 24.59
N LYS A 89 9.58 17.22 24.90
CA LYS A 89 9.06 17.01 26.27
C LYS A 89 10.13 16.41 27.17
N ALA A 90 10.96 15.50 26.65
CA ALA A 90 12.10 14.94 27.37
C ALA A 90 13.12 16.04 27.73
N HIS A 91 13.48 16.90 26.78
CA HIS A 91 14.46 17.98 27.00
C HIS A 91 13.98 19.16 27.87
N LYS A 92 12.69 19.26 28.18
CA LYS A 92 12.14 20.27 29.12
C LYS A 92 12.00 19.75 30.55
N GLY A 93 12.29 18.48 30.78
CA GLY A 93 12.19 17.83 32.09
C GLY A 93 13.51 17.74 32.86
N ASP A 94 14.63 18.12 32.25
CA ASP A 94 15.97 18.29 32.84
C ASP A 94 16.24 19.78 33.13
#